data_AF-A0A1F6FHX1-F1
#
_entry.id   AF-A0A1F6FHX1-F1
#
_cell.length_a   1.000
_cell.length_b   1.000
_cell.length_c   1.000
_cell.angle_alpha   90.00
_cell.angle_beta   90.00
_cell.angle_gamma   90.00
#
_symmetry.space_group_name_H-M   'P 1'
#
loop_
_entity.id
_entity.type
_entity.pdbx_description
1 polymer ?
#
loop_
_entity_poly.entity_id
_entity_poly.type
_entity_poly.pdbx_seq_one_letter_code
_entity_poly.pdbx_strand_id
1 'polypeptide(L)'
;MLDSDRNWLTTKEASQISGYTPAHIIRLAQKGNILAHKKGHVWYTDYTSLKQFLVEAESNALLRRSKLRLKRLEELGSTRHHDMSLNTVAFNLKAFLATGTLFMLGGLCGFILLQALEVKLKPTDLMAGVGYITDELNEAVQLGDMAKWLLTMGK
;
A
#
# COMPACT_ATOMS: atom_id res chain seq x y z
N MET A 1 -3.38 -13.03 63.19
CA MET A 1 -1.98 -13.36 62.87
C MET A 1 -1.58 -12.45 61.72
N LEU A 2 -1.02 -11.27 62.03
CA LEU A 2 -0.69 -10.25 61.02
C LEU A 2 0.73 -10.54 60.52
N ASP A 3 0.79 -10.82 59.23
CA ASP A 3 1.95 -11.16 58.41
C ASP A 3 3.08 -10.12 58.57
N SER A 4 4.14 -10.50 59.27
CA SER A 4 5.23 -9.63 59.74
C SER A 4 6.26 -9.26 58.67
N ASP A 5 6.07 -9.68 57.41
CA ASP A 5 7.05 -9.50 56.34
C ASP A 5 6.53 -8.73 55.11
N ARG A 6 5.32 -8.16 55.20
CA ARG A 6 4.81 -7.25 54.15
C ARG A 6 5.23 -5.81 54.45
N ASN A 7 6.06 -5.27 53.55
CA ASN A 7 6.51 -3.89 53.63
C ASN A 7 5.37 -2.94 53.18
N TRP A 8 4.54 -2.56 54.13
CA TRP A 8 3.43 -1.63 53.94
C TRP A 8 3.93 -0.19 53.90
N LEU A 9 3.74 0.46 52.77
CA LEU A 9 4.12 1.85 52.55
C LEU A 9 2.94 2.78 52.75
N THR A 10 3.18 3.93 53.38
CA THR A 10 2.24 5.03 53.34
C THR A 10 2.10 5.56 51.92
N THR A 11 0.99 6.24 51.63
CA THR A 11 0.77 6.84 50.31
C THR A 11 1.86 7.86 49.93
N LYS A 12 2.49 8.50 50.93
CA LYS A 12 3.59 9.45 50.73
C LYS A 12 4.87 8.74 50.29
N GLU A 13 5.25 7.65 50.95
CA GLU A 13 6.42 6.85 50.57
C GLU A 13 6.22 6.19 49.20
N ALA A 14 5.04 5.62 48.97
CA ALA A 14 4.67 5.05 47.69
C ALA A 14 4.75 6.07 46.55
N SER A 15 4.40 7.34 46.83
CA SER A 15 4.51 8.45 45.87
C SER A 15 5.96 8.77 45.53
N GLN A 16 6.85 8.79 46.53
CA GLN A 16 8.28 9.03 46.31
C GLN A 16 8.93 7.90 45.50
N ILE A 17 8.54 6.65 45.73
CA ILE A 17 9.10 5.49 45.02
C ILE A 17 8.59 5.39 43.59
N SER A 18 7.28 5.55 43.39
CA SER A 18 6.65 5.37 42.07
C SER A 18 6.75 6.61 41.16
N GLY A 19 6.99 7.78 41.74
CA GLY A 19 6.86 9.06 41.05
C GLY A 19 5.41 9.47 40.77
N TYR A 20 4.42 8.68 41.18
CA TYR A 20 3.01 9.02 41.04
C TYR A 20 2.52 9.88 42.19
N THR A 21 1.47 10.67 41.95
CA THR A 21 0.84 11.48 42.99
C THR A 21 0.13 10.59 44.02
N PRO A 22 0.05 11.00 45.29
CA PRO A 22 -0.68 10.23 46.31
C PRO A 22 -2.14 9.94 45.93
N ALA A 23 -2.82 10.92 45.30
CA ALA A 23 -4.18 10.76 44.81
C ALA A 23 -4.30 9.72 43.67
N HIS A 24 -3.24 9.53 42.88
CA HIS A 24 -3.23 8.47 41.87
C HIS A 24 -3.06 7.08 42.51
N ILE A 25 -2.18 6.96 43.49
CA ILE A 25 -1.96 5.71 44.23
C ILE A 25 -3.25 5.26 44.94
N ILE A 26 -3.96 6.19 45.58
CA ILE A 26 -5.26 5.89 46.20
C ILE A 26 -6.27 5.40 45.15
N ARG A 27 -6.31 6.01 43.96
CA ARG A 27 -7.18 5.54 42.88
C ARG A 27 -6.79 4.13 42.40
N LEU A 28 -5.51 3.81 42.32
CA LEU A 28 -5.04 2.47 41.97
C LEU A 28 -5.47 1.45 43.04
N ALA A 29 -5.32 1.80 44.31
CA ALA A 29 -5.78 1.01 45.44
C ALA A 29 -7.29 0.77 45.42
N GLN A 30 -8.08 1.82 45.20
CA GLN A 30 -9.55 1.73 45.12
C GLN A 30 -10.04 0.87 43.95
N LYS A 31 -9.31 0.87 42.83
CA LYS A 31 -9.61 0.03 41.67
C LYS A 31 -9.17 -1.42 41.85
N GLY A 32 -8.42 -1.73 42.91
CA GLY A 32 -7.85 -3.06 43.14
C GLY A 32 -6.66 -3.39 42.23
N ASN A 33 -6.09 -2.39 41.55
CA ASN A 33 -4.92 -2.59 40.68
C ASN A 33 -3.64 -2.88 41.49
N ILE A 34 -3.62 -2.43 42.74
CA ILE A 34 -2.53 -2.66 43.69
C ILE A 34 -3.11 -3.07 45.04
N LEU A 35 -2.41 -3.94 45.76
CA LEU A 35 -2.78 -4.35 47.11
C LEU A 35 -2.59 -3.17 48.07
N ALA A 36 -3.68 -2.83 48.75
CA ALA A 36 -3.69 -1.75 49.70
C ALA A 36 -4.78 -1.98 50.76
N HIS A 37 -4.57 -1.43 51.95
CA HIS A 37 -5.59 -1.41 52.99
C HIS A 37 -5.68 -0.02 53.62
N LYS A 38 -6.87 0.33 54.08
CA LYS A 38 -7.10 1.58 54.81
C LYS A 38 -7.06 1.31 56.30
N LYS A 39 -6.24 2.06 57.05
CA LYS A 39 -6.21 2.03 58.51
C LYS A 39 -6.46 3.45 59.02
N GLY A 40 -7.63 3.66 59.63
CA GLY A 40 -8.10 4.99 60.01
C GLY A 40 -8.32 5.88 58.78
N HIS A 41 -7.62 7.01 58.72
CA HIS A 41 -7.68 7.97 57.61
C HIS A 41 -6.56 7.79 56.57
N VAL A 42 -5.64 6.85 56.78
CA VAL A 42 -4.45 6.67 55.94
C VAL A 42 -4.56 5.38 55.12
N TRP A 43 -4.13 5.45 53.87
CA TRP A 43 -3.98 4.31 52.97
C TRP A 43 -2.56 3.76 53.03
N TYR A 44 -2.46 2.45 53.25
CA TYR A 44 -1.23 1.69 53.19
C TYR A 44 -1.25 0.82 51.94
N THR A 45 -0.14 0.80 51.22
CA THR A 45 0.03 0.09 49.96
C THR A 45 1.16 -0.91 50.10
N ASP A 46 0.98 -2.12 49.58
CA ASP A 46 2.03 -3.12 49.55
C ASP A 46 3.12 -2.74 48.53
N TYR A 47 4.37 -2.71 48.97
CA TYR A 47 5.51 -2.35 48.12
C TYR A 47 5.66 -3.27 46.90
N THR A 48 5.53 -4.59 47.10
CA THR A 48 5.73 -5.59 46.05
C THR A 48 4.67 -5.46 44.98
N SER A 49 3.41 -5.31 45.38
CA SER A 49 2.28 -5.10 44.47
C SER A 49 2.42 -3.80 43.68
N LEU A 50 2.84 -2.70 44.32
CA LEU A 50 3.09 -1.44 43.63
C LEU A 50 4.21 -1.59 42.59
N LYS A 51 5.31 -2.27 42.94
CA LYS A 51 6.43 -2.49 42.02
C LYS A 51 6.03 -3.35 40.83
N GLN A 52 5.25 -4.41 41.05
CA GLN A 52 4.73 -5.25 39.97
C GLN A 52 3.86 -4.44 39.01
N PHE A 53 2.97 -3.60 39.53
CA PHE A 53 2.13 -2.73 38.72
C PHE A 53 2.96 -1.75 37.85
N LEU A 54 4.05 -1.21 38.38
CA LEU A 54 4.93 -0.32 37.61
C LEU A 54 5.61 -1.04 36.44
N VAL A 55 6.13 -2.24 36.68
CA VAL A 55 6.75 -3.07 35.63
C VAL A 55 5.73 -3.42 34.54
N GLU A 56 4.52 -3.78 34.94
CA GLU A 56 3.43 -4.07 33.99
C GLU A 56 2.99 -2.83 33.21
N ALA A 57 2.89 -1.66 33.87
CA ALA A 57 2.55 -0.41 33.20
C ALA A 57 3.60 -0.03 32.14
N GLU A 58 4.88 -0.22 32.44
CA GLU A 58 5.97 0.05 31.51
C GLU A 58 5.98 -0.93 30.32
N SER A 59 5.83 -2.22 30.58
CA SER A 59 5.79 -3.24 29.51
C SER A 59 4.61 -3.00 28.56
N ASN A 60 3.43 -2.67 29.10
CA ASN A 60 2.25 -2.32 28.31
C ASN A 60 2.47 -1.05 27.49
N ALA A 61 3.16 -0.05 28.04
CA ALA A 61 3.51 1.17 27.31
C ALA A 61 4.45 0.87 26.13
N LEU A 62 5.44 -0.01 26.31
CA LEU A 62 6.35 -0.46 25.25
C LEU A 62 5.61 -1.20 24.13
N LEU A 63 4.74 -2.14 24.48
CA LEU A 63 3.91 -2.88 23.51
C LEU A 63 2.98 -1.95 22.73
N ARG A 64 2.39 -0.95 23.39
CA ARG A 64 1.55 0.04 22.72
C ARG A 64 2.37 0.90 21.75
N ARG A 65 3.57 1.33 22.14
CA ARG A 65 4.49 2.11 21.29
C ARG A 65 4.93 1.30 20.07
N SER A 66 5.29 0.02 20.25
CA SER A 66 5.69 -0.85 19.14
C SER A 66 4.54 -1.08 18.17
N LYS A 67 3.33 -1.36 18.66
CA LYS A 67 2.11 -1.49 17.83
C LYS A 67 1.81 -0.23 17.03
N LEU A 68 1.90 0.95 17.65
CA LEU A 68 1.72 2.22 16.95
C LEU A 68 2.77 2.43 15.86
N ARG A 69 4.03 2.07 16.12
CA ARG A 69 5.10 2.14 15.12
C ARG A 69 4.84 1.23 13.93
N LEU A 70 4.41 -0.02 14.17
CA LEU A 70 4.06 -0.96 13.09
C LEU A 70 2.89 -0.43 12.26
N LYS A 71 1.84 0.08 12.90
CA LYS A 71 0.71 0.68 12.20
C LYS A 71 1.12 1.88 11.33
N ARG A 72 2.04 2.72 11.81
CA ARG A 72 2.60 3.84 11.02
C ARG A 72 3.35 3.35 9.78
N LEU A 73 4.11 2.25 9.88
CA LEU A 73 4.80 1.66 8.73
C LEU A 73 3.81 1.08 7.71
N GLU A 74 2.73 0.47 8.20
CA GLU A 74 1.64 -0.04 7.36
C GLU A 74 0.91 1.09 6.63
N GLU A 75 0.62 2.22 7.31
CA GLU A 75 0.05 3.43 6.69
C GLU A 75 0.97 3.98 5.59
N LEU A 76 2.29 4.02 5.83
CA LEU A 76 3.27 4.45 4.82
C LEU A 76 3.35 3.48 3.63
N GLY A 77 3.17 2.18 3.87
CA GLY A 77 3.09 1.17 2.81
C GLY A 77 1.80 1.30 1.99
N SER A 78 0.67 1.51 2.65
CA SER A 78 -0.65 1.64 2.01
C SER A 78 -0.79 2.95 1.21
N THR A 79 -0.23 4.06 1.71
CA THR A 79 -0.21 5.33 0.97
C THR A 79 0.62 5.27 -0.32
N ARG A 80 1.68 4.46 -0.39
CA ARG A 80 2.38 4.19 -1.68
C ARG A 80 1.51 3.48 -2.71
N HIS A 81 0.55 2.67 -2.28
CA HIS A 81 -0.37 1.97 -3.19
C HIS A 81 -1.55 2.85 -3.64
N HIS A 82 -1.79 4.01 -3.00
CA HIS A 82 -2.85 4.93 -3.42
C HIS A 82 -2.39 5.96 -4.47
N ASP A 83 -1.09 6.31 -4.53
CA ASP A 83 -0.56 7.30 -5.49
C ASP A 83 0.14 6.71 -6.73
N MET A 84 -0.07 5.42 -7.02
CA MET A 84 0.34 4.85 -8.31
C MET A 84 -0.85 4.22 -9.00
N SER A 85 -1.71 5.10 -9.53
CA SER A 85 -2.68 4.74 -10.56
C SER A 85 -1.94 4.31 -11.83
N LEU A 86 -1.47 3.07 -11.85
CA LEU A 86 -0.94 2.38 -13.04
C LEU A 86 -2.01 2.31 -14.15
N ASN A 87 -3.29 2.40 -13.77
CA ASN A 87 -4.40 2.47 -14.72
C ASN A 87 -4.45 3.80 -15.49
N THR A 88 -4.01 4.93 -14.91
CA THR A 88 -3.99 6.22 -15.62
C THR A 88 -2.85 6.28 -16.65
N VAL A 89 -1.69 5.69 -16.35
CA VAL A 89 -0.56 5.65 -17.29
C VAL A 89 -0.80 4.62 -18.40
N ALA A 90 -1.36 3.45 -18.06
CA ALA A 90 -1.67 2.42 -19.05
C ALA A 90 -2.77 2.85 -20.05
N PHE A 91 -3.75 3.64 -19.63
CA PHE A 91 -4.82 4.14 -20.52
C PHE A 91 -4.29 5.17 -21.52
N ASN A 92 -3.39 6.05 -21.09
CA ASN A 92 -2.78 7.04 -21.98
C ASN A 92 -1.81 6.41 -22.99
N LEU A 93 -1.08 5.35 -22.63
CA LEU A 93 -0.15 4.69 -23.57
C LEU A 93 -0.90 3.98 -24.73
N LYS A 94 -2.01 3.30 -24.45
CA LYS A 94 -2.83 2.68 -25.51
C LYS A 94 -3.45 3.73 -26.43
N ALA A 95 -3.91 4.85 -25.87
CA ALA A 95 -4.44 5.97 -26.65
C ALA A 95 -3.34 6.64 -27.50
N PHE A 96 -2.12 6.78 -26.98
CA PHE A 96 -0.98 7.35 -27.72
C PHE A 96 -0.50 6.44 -28.86
N LEU A 97 -0.46 5.12 -28.63
CA LEU A 97 -0.11 4.15 -29.68
C LEU A 97 -1.17 4.08 -30.77
N ALA A 98 -2.46 4.11 -30.44
CA ALA A 98 -3.54 4.07 -31.42
C ALA A 98 -3.63 5.35 -32.26
N THR A 99 -3.37 6.52 -31.67
CA THR A 99 -3.37 7.79 -32.41
C THR A 99 -2.11 7.95 -33.28
N GLY A 100 -0.95 7.48 -32.80
CA GLY A 100 0.29 7.49 -33.57
C GLY A 100 0.25 6.62 -34.83
N THR A 101 -0.32 5.41 -34.76
CA THR A 101 -0.43 4.52 -35.93
C THR A 101 -1.39 5.06 -36.99
N LEU A 102 -2.50 5.68 -36.59
CA LEU A 102 -3.43 6.33 -37.53
C LEU A 102 -2.77 7.50 -38.26
N PHE A 103 -1.97 8.31 -37.57
CA PHE A 103 -1.28 9.44 -38.18
C PHE A 103 -0.17 8.99 -39.14
N MET A 104 0.57 7.93 -38.79
CA MET A 104 1.59 7.34 -39.65
C MET A 104 0.97 6.70 -40.90
N LEU A 105 -0.09 5.89 -40.77
CA LEU A 105 -0.78 5.28 -41.92
C LEU A 105 -1.45 6.32 -42.82
N GLY A 106 -2.13 7.29 -42.22
CA GLY A 106 -2.79 8.38 -42.96
C GLY A 106 -1.79 9.27 -43.68
N GLY A 107 -0.70 9.64 -43.01
CA GLY A 107 0.37 10.45 -43.59
C GLY A 107 1.08 9.74 -44.74
N LEU A 108 1.37 8.44 -44.59
CA LEU A 108 2.03 7.65 -45.63
C LEU A 108 1.10 7.44 -46.84
N CYS A 109 -0.19 7.17 -46.61
CA CYS A 109 -1.19 7.08 -47.69
C CYS A 109 -1.35 8.43 -48.42
N GLY A 110 -1.46 9.53 -47.67
CA GLY A 110 -1.56 10.87 -48.23
C GLY A 110 -0.30 11.27 -49.03
N PHE A 111 0.88 10.92 -48.54
CA PHE A 111 2.14 11.17 -49.24
C PHE A 111 2.24 10.36 -50.54
N ILE A 112 1.87 9.07 -50.53
CA ILE A 112 1.81 8.25 -51.75
C ILE A 112 0.80 8.84 -52.74
N LEU A 113 -0.37 9.29 -52.28
CA LEU A 113 -1.38 9.91 -53.14
C LEU A 113 -0.88 11.21 -53.78
N LEU A 114 -0.13 12.02 -53.02
CA LEU A 114 0.46 13.27 -53.50
C LEU A 114 1.54 12.99 -54.56
N GLN A 115 2.39 11.99 -54.33
CA GLN A 115 3.39 11.53 -55.31
C GLN A 115 2.73 10.96 -56.57
N ALA A 116 1.61 10.24 -56.44
CA ALA A 116 0.89 9.67 -57.58
C ALA A 116 0.31 10.75 -58.52
N LEU A 117 -0.05 11.93 -57.99
CA LEU A 117 -0.53 13.06 -58.77
C LEU A 117 0.57 13.72 -59.61
N GLU A 118 1.81 13.75 -59.13
CA GLU A 118 2.95 14.33 -59.88
C GLU A 118 3.41 13.43 -61.03
N VAL A 119 3.25 12.10 -60.93
CA VAL A 119 3.81 11.14 -61.90
C VAL A 119 2.84 10.80 -63.06
N LYS A 120 1.63 11.38 -63.11
CA LYS A 120 0.58 11.03 -64.11
C LYS A 120 0.37 9.51 -64.25
N LEU A 121 0.40 8.79 -63.13
CA LEU A 121 0.20 7.34 -63.13
C LEU A 121 -1.25 7.02 -63.45
N LYS A 122 -1.47 6.11 -64.41
CA LYS A 122 -2.82 5.63 -64.70
C LYS A 122 -3.29 4.72 -63.56
N PRO A 123 -4.58 4.74 -63.20
CA PRO A 123 -5.12 3.90 -62.13
C PRO A 123 -4.83 2.40 -62.32
N THR A 124 -4.70 1.96 -63.57
CA THR A 124 -4.40 0.56 -63.95
C THR A 124 -3.00 0.12 -63.52
N ASP A 125 -2.02 1.01 -63.57
CA ASP A 125 -0.62 0.69 -63.26
C ASP A 125 -0.41 0.63 -61.73
N LEU A 126 -1.17 1.43 -60.99
CA LEU A 126 -1.20 1.40 -59.52
C LEU A 126 -1.80 0.08 -59.01
N MET A 127 -2.91 -0.38 -59.61
CA MET A 127 -3.55 -1.64 -59.20
C MET A 127 -2.70 -2.87 -59.54
N ALA A 128 -1.96 -2.84 -60.65
CA ALA A 128 -0.99 -3.88 -60.98
C ALA A 128 0.18 -3.92 -59.98
N GLY A 129 0.71 -2.76 -59.58
CA GLY A 129 1.75 -2.66 -58.56
C GLY A 129 1.30 -3.11 -57.18
N VAL A 130 0.08 -2.75 -56.76
CA VAL A 130 -0.51 -3.23 -55.49
C VAL A 130 -0.72 -4.74 -55.52
N GLY A 131 -1.20 -5.31 -56.64
CA GLY A 131 -1.34 -6.75 -56.83
C GLY A 131 -0.03 -7.51 -56.67
N TYR A 132 1.05 -7.00 -57.28
CA TYR A 132 2.39 -7.59 -57.15
C TYR A 132 2.88 -7.59 -55.69
N ILE A 133 2.68 -6.47 -54.99
CA ILE A 133 3.06 -6.33 -53.58
C ILE A 133 2.21 -7.28 -52.70
N THR A 134 0.92 -7.46 -52.98
CA THR A 134 0.07 -8.39 -52.21
C THR A 134 0.44 -9.86 -52.42
N ASP A 135 0.81 -10.24 -53.64
CA ASP A 135 1.24 -11.61 -53.93
C ASP A 135 2.60 -11.91 -53.28
N GLU A 136 3.54 -10.96 -53.34
CA GLU A 136 4.87 -11.09 -52.73
C GLU A 136 4.80 -11.07 -51.18
N LEU A 137 3.89 -10.28 -50.58
CA LEU A 137 3.63 -10.33 -49.14
C LEU A 137 2.94 -11.62 -48.69
N ASN A 138 2.03 -12.16 -49.49
CA ASN A 138 1.35 -13.43 -49.20
C ASN A 138 2.28 -14.65 -49.34
N GLU A 139 3.31 -14.54 -50.18
CA GLU A 139 4.37 -15.53 -50.30
C GLU A 139 5.41 -15.40 -49.17
N ALA A 140 5.82 -14.17 -48.82
CA ALA A 140 6.81 -13.91 -47.77
C ALA A 140 6.27 -14.12 -46.34
N VAL A 141 5.00 -13.82 -46.13
CA VAL A 141 4.29 -14.04 -44.87
C VAL A 141 3.14 -14.95 -45.23
N GLN A 142 3.18 -16.23 -44.83
CA GLN A 142 2.08 -17.19 -45.02
C GLN A 142 0.85 -16.74 -44.22
N LEU A 143 0.19 -15.67 -44.67
CA LEU A 143 -0.89 -14.98 -43.97
C LEU A 143 -2.10 -15.91 -43.81
N GLY A 144 -2.28 -16.89 -44.70
CA GLY A 144 -3.25 -17.96 -44.56
C GLY A 144 -3.04 -18.84 -43.32
N ASP A 145 -1.79 -19.12 -42.96
CA ASP A 145 -1.45 -19.92 -41.78
C ASP A 145 -1.49 -19.09 -40.50
N MET A 146 -1.11 -17.81 -40.56
CA MET A 146 -1.30 -16.87 -39.45
C MET A 146 -2.79 -16.60 -39.15
N ALA A 147 -3.64 -16.48 -40.17
CA ALA A 147 -5.08 -16.30 -39.98
C ALA A 147 -5.73 -17.55 -39.36
N LYS A 148 -5.30 -18.76 -39.76
CA LYS A 148 -5.68 -20.02 -39.11
C LYS A 148 -5.26 -20.06 -37.65
N TRP A 149 -4.03 -19.64 -37.34
CA TRP A 149 -3.49 -19.60 -35.97
C TRP A 149 -4.22 -18.58 -35.07
N LEU A 150 -4.56 -17.40 -35.58
CA LEU A 150 -5.33 -16.39 -34.84
C LEU A 150 -6.76 -16.84 -34.53
N LEU A 151 -7.39 -17.61 -35.43
CA LEU A 151 -8.73 -18.13 -35.22
C LEU A 151 -8.79 -19.31 -34.22
N THR A 152 -7.71 -20.08 -34.06
CA THR A 152 -7.62 -21.16 -33.07
C THR A 152 -7.25 -20.69 -31.66
N MET A 153 -6.61 -19.52 -31.50
CA MET A 153 -6.30 -18.94 -30.17
C MET A 153 -7.52 -18.30 -29.46
N GLY A 154 -8.64 -18.10 -30.16
CA GLY A 154 -9.86 -17.48 -29.62
C GLY A 154 -10.90 -18.45 -29.05
N LYS A 155 -10.58 -19.74 -28.92
CA LYS A 155 -11.44 -20.76 -28.30
C LYS A 155 -10.83 -21.31 -27.01
#